data_AF-A0A2Z5WTT1-F1
#
_entry.id   AF-A0A2Z5WTT1-F1
#
_cell.length_a   1.000
_cell.length_b   1.000
_cell.length_c   1.000
_cell.angle_alpha   90.00
_cell.angle_beta   90.00
_cell.angle_gamma   90.00
#
_symmetry.space_group_name_H-M   'P 1'
#
loop_
_entity.id
_entity.type
_entity.pdbx_description
1 polymer ?
#
loop_
_entity_poly.entity_id
_entity_poly.type
_entity_poly.pdbx_seq_one_letter_code
_entity_poly.pdbx_strand_id
1 'polypeptide(L)'
;MELIEKIILALPSIIIAGIVAYIAYQQYEINRQKLKLDLYDRRFKIYSAAIALVRFAYEPFPDERYKDITEKIDNEFTDHLSAAYFLINREAFNTLEEIIQEVRDLANAMESRLSTVKELKQLQESNIEDRKELNNEQKGWDSKIQAIKQSLSNTSRINTIFEPYLDFRNLYGRRRRNISK
;
A
#
# COMPACT_ATOMS: atom_id res chain seq x y z
N MET A 1 45.60 27.65 -47.12
CA MET A 1 44.84 28.46 -46.15
C MET A 1 43.42 27.92 -45.94
N GLU A 2 42.69 27.56 -46.99
CA GLU A 2 41.30 27.05 -46.88
C GLU A 2 41.08 25.88 -45.90
N LEU A 3 42.07 24.98 -45.76
CA LEU A 3 41.93 23.79 -44.90
C LEU A 3 42.01 24.14 -43.40
N ILE A 4 42.81 25.15 -43.05
CA ILE A 4 42.96 25.64 -41.67
C ILE A 4 41.69 26.41 -41.26
N GLU A 5 41.13 27.22 -42.16
CA GLU A 5 39.87 27.94 -41.92
C GLU A 5 38.71 26.98 -41.68
N LYS A 6 38.60 25.90 -42.47
CA LYS A 6 37.57 24.86 -42.29
C LYS A 6 37.71 24.12 -40.95
N ILE A 7 38.93 23.85 -40.50
CA ILE A 7 39.18 23.20 -39.20
C ILE A 7 38.79 24.14 -38.04
N ILE A 8 39.16 25.42 -38.11
CA ILE A 8 38.81 26.41 -37.09
C ILE A 8 37.29 26.60 -36.98
N LEU A 9 36.57 26.56 -38.12
CA LEU A 9 35.10 26.64 -38.13
C LEU A 9 34.41 25.38 -37.60
N ALA A 10 35.00 24.19 -37.78
CA ALA A 10 34.41 22.92 -37.34
C ALA A 10 34.70 22.58 -35.86
N LEU A 11 35.79 23.12 -35.30
CA LEU A 11 36.24 22.86 -33.93
C LEU A 11 35.16 23.17 -32.86
N PRO A 12 34.47 24.33 -32.92
CA PRO A 12 33.37 24.62 -31.99
C PRO A 12 32.22 23.62 -32.09
N SER A 13 31.84 23.19 -33.30
CA SER A 13 30.78 22.20 -33.51
C SER A 13 31.12 20.84 -32.88
N ILE A 14 32.38 20.40 -33.00
CA ILE A 14 32.86 19.15 -32.38
C ILE A 14 32.82 19.26 -30.85
N ILE A 15 33.27 20.39 -30.29
CA ILE A 15 33.25 20.64 -28.85
C ILE A 15 31.80 20.64 -28.34
N ILE A 16 30.90 21.36 -29.01
CA ILE A 16 29.48 21.42 -28.65
C ILE A 16 28.86 20.01 -28.72
N ALA A 17 29.13 19.24 -29.78
CA ALA A 17 28.65 17.87 -29.89
C ALA A 17 29.13 16.98 -28.73
N GLY A 18 30.40 17.11 -28.33
CA GLY A 18 30.96 16.40 -27.18
C GLY A 18 30.28 16.78 -25.86
N ILE A 19 30.05 18.08 -25.63
CA ILE A 19 29.34 18.57 -24.44
C ILE A 19 27.90 18.06 -24.42
N VAL A 20 27.18 18.13 -25.54
CA VAL A 20 25.80 17.65 -25.66
C VAL A 20 25.72 16.14 -25.39
N ALA A 21 26.65 15.35 -25.96
CA ALA A 21 26.71 13.91 -25.71
C ALA A 21 26.97 13.60 -24.23
N TYR A 22 27.86 14.36 -23.57
CA TYR A 22 28.13 14.22 -22.15
C TYR A 22 26.91 14.58 -21.28
N ILE A 23 26.23 15.69 -21.58
CA ILE A 23 25.00 16.10 -20.88
C ILE A 23 23.91 15.04 -21.05
N ALA A 24 23.72 14.52 -22.27
CA ALA A 24 22.73 13.47 -22.54
C ALA A 24 23.02 12.19 -21.74
N TYR A 25 24.30 11.80 -21.64
CA TYR A 25 24.71 10.66 -20.81
C TYR A 25 24.40 10.88 -19.32
N GLN A 26 24.71 12.07 -18.79
CA GLN A 26 24.38 12.42 -17.41
C GLN A 26 22.87 12.42 -17.17
N GLN A 27 22.10 12.98 -18.11
CA GLN A 27 20.64 13.04 -18.02
C GLN A 27 20.00 11.65 -18.06
N TYR A 28 20.57 10.72 -18.84
CA TYR A 28 20.16 9.32 -18.84
C TYR A 28 20.35 8.66 -17.46
N GLU A 29 21.53 8.79 -16.84
CA GLU A 29 21.78 8.16 -15.54
C GLU A 29 20.92 8.80 -14.43
N ILE A 30 20.72 10.12 -14.44
CA ILE A 30 19.81 10.83 -13.53
C ILE A 30 18.37 10.34 -13.69
N ASN A 31 17.86 10.26 -14.92
CA ASN A 31 16.50 9.79 -15.17
C ASN A 31 16.30 8.35 -14.71
N ARG A 32 17.32 7.50 -14.88
CA ARG A 32 17.29 6.13 -14.40
C ARG A 32 17.25 6.04 -12.87
N GLN A 33 18.02 6.87 -12.17
CA GLN A 33 17.97 6.95 -10.71
C GLN A 33 16.62 7.49 -10.22
N LYS A 34 16.09 8.52 -10.89
CA LYS A 34 14.77 9.10 -10.59
C LYS A 34 13.64 8.09 -10.77
N LEU A 35 13.65 7.31 -11.85
CA LEU A 35 12.68 6.24 -12.08
C LEU A 35 12.70 5.19 -10.96
N LYS A 36 13.89 4.82 -10.47
CA LYS A 36 14.01 3.89 -9.35
C LYS A 36 13.41 4.46 -8.06
N LEU A 37 13.66 5.73 -7.78
CA LEU A 37 13.11 6.42 -6.61
C LEU A 37 11.57 6.51 -6.71
N ASP A 38 11.04 6.88 -7.88
CA ASP A 38 9.59 6.96 -8.09
C ASP A 38 8.91 5.60 -7.89
N LEU A 39 9.50 4.52 -8.42
CA LEU A 39 8.99 3.17 -8.20
C LEU A 39 9.05 2.76 -6.72
N TYR A 40 10.10 3.14 -6.00
CA TYR A 40 10.21 2.90 -4.56
C TYR A 40 9.12 3.65 -3.80
N ASP A 41 8.98 4.95 -4.02
CA ASP A 41 7.99 5.78 -3.32
C ASP A 41 6.58 5.24 -3.55
N ARG A 42 6.26 4.79 -4.77
CA ARG A 42 4.97 4.15 -5.06
C ARG A 42 4.79 2.85 -4.28
N ARG A 43 5.78 1.95 -4.26
CA ARG A 43 5.73 0.68 -3.49
C ARG A 43 5.61 0.93 -2.00
N PHE A 44 6.35 1.91 -1.48
CA PHE A 44 6.30 2.29 -0.07
C PHE A 44 4.94 2.87 0.31
N LYS A 45 4.32 3.70 -0.55
CA LYS A 45 2.96 4.20 -0.32
C LYS A 45 1.97 3.04 -0.13
N ILE A 46 2.02 2.03 -0.99
CA ILE A 46 1.15 0.85 -0.90
C ILE A 46 1.38 0.09 0.42
N TYR A 47 2.64 -0.14 0.79
CA TYR A 47 2.98 -0.75 2.08
C TYR A 47 2.45 0.06 3.27
N SER A 48 2.68 1.39 3.25
CA SER A 48 2.24 2.28 4.32
C SER A 48 0.72 2.30 4.46
N ALA A 49 0.00 2.24 3.33
CA ALA A 49 -1.43 2.08 3.32
C ALA A 49 -1.81 0.74 3.97
N ALA A 50 -1.23 -0.40 3.54
CA ALA A 50 -1.55 -1.72 4.11
C ALA A 50 -1.35 -1.78 5.62
N ILE A 51 -0.28 -1.19 6.12
CA ILE A 51 -0.04 -1.06 7.56
C ILE A 51 -1.09 -0.17 8.23
N ALA A 52 -1.49 0.95 7.62
CA ALA A 52 -2.54 1.82 8.16
C ALA A 52 -3.89 1.09 8.24
N LEU A 53 -4.22 0.26 7.25
CA LEU A 53 -5.45 -0.53 7.18
C LEU A 53 -5.47 -1.65 8.23
N VAL A 54 -4.32 -2.30 8.48
CA VAL A 54 -4.23 -3.27 9.58
C VAL A 54 -4.21 -2.59 10.94
N ARG A 55 -3.50 -1.48 11.10
CA ARG A 55 -3.51 -0.68 12.33
C ARG A 55 -4.92 -0.23 12.67
N PHE A 56 -5.70 0.15 11.66
CA PHE A 56 -7.11 0.44 11.80
C PHE A 56 -7.82 -0.73 12.52
N ALA A 57 -7.65 -1.98 12.13
CA ALA A 57 -8.30 -3.11 12.79
C ALA A 57 -8.01 -3.25 14.31
N TYR A 58 -6.90 -2.70 14.80
CA TYR A 58 -6.51 -2.77 16.22
C TYR A 58 -6.95 -1.59 17.06
N GLU A 59 -7.11 -0.40 16.48
CA GLU A 59 -7.44 0.76 17.27
C GLU A 59 -8.87 0.63 17.86
N PRO A 60 -9.05 0.92 19.16
CA PRO A 60 -10.37 0.94 19.76
C PRO A 60 -11.13 2.13 19.19
N PHE A 61 -12.12 1.87 18.32
CA PHE A 61 -12.96 2.94 17.79
C PHE A 61 -14.03 3.34 18.78
N PRO A 62 -14.30 4.65 18.91
CA PRO A 62 -15.61 5.08 19.36
C PRO A 62 -16.62 4.63 18.30
N ASP A 63 -17.73 4.08 18.79
CA ASP A 63 -18.75 3.32 18.05
C ASP A 63 -19.36 4.00 16.80
N GLU A 64 -19.07 5.26 16.52
CA GLU A 64 -19.75 6.05 15.48
C GLU A 64 -18.95 6.25 14.19
N ARG A 65 -17.67 5.84 14.14
CA ARG A 65 -16.80 6.14 12.98
C ARG A 65 -16.80 5.10 11.86
N TYR A 66 -17.43 3.93 12.02
CA TYR A 66 -17.31 2.77 11.11
C TYR A 66 -17.66 3.08 9.64
N LYS A 67 -18.65 3.94 9.40
CA LYS A 67 -19.06 4.33 8.05
C LYS A 67 -17.98 5.11 7.29
N ASP A 68 -17.28 6.01 7.99
CA ASP A 68 -16.16 6.78 7.42
C ASP A 68 -15.00 5.87 7.01
N ILE A 69 -14.89 4.70 7.63
CA ILE A 69 -13.82 3.74 7.34
C ILE A 69 -14.13 2.94 6.09
N THR A 70 -15.34 2.40 5.97
CA THR A 70 -15.73 1.69 4.75
C THR A 70 -15.57 2.61 3.54
N GLU A 71 -15.98 3.88 3.67
CA GLU A 71 -15.79 4.89 2.64
C GLU A 71 -14.31 5.19 2.34
N LYS A 72 -13.44 5.30 3.36
CA LYS A 72 -11.99 5.47 3.17
C LYS A 72 -11.32 4.27 2.50
N ILE A 73 -11.69 3.06 2.90
CA ILE A 73 -11.18 1.83 2.29
C ILE A 73 -11.58 1.79 0.82
N ASP A 74 -12.85 2.05 0.54
CA ASP A 74 -13.39 1.94 -0.81
C ASP A 74 -12.80 3.00 -1.74
N ASN A 75 -12.68 4.26 -1.29
CA ASN A 75 -12.21 5.37 -2.12
C ASN A 75 -10.68 5.49 -2.19
N GLU A 76 -9.96 5.41 -1.07
CA GLU A 76 -8.53 5.73 -1.03
C GLU A 76 -7.67 4.47 -1.22
N PHE A 77 -8.11 3.35 -0.65
CA PHE A 77 -7.32 2.13 -0.64
C PHE A 77 -7.42 1.34 -1.94
N THR A 78 -8.63 1.18 -2.47
CA THR A 78 -8.89 0.44 -3.72
C THR A 78 -8.19 1.10 -4.91
N ASP A 79 -8.18 2.43 -4.96
CA ASP A 79 -7.51 3.20 -6.01
C ASP A 79 -5.98 3.01 -5.95
N HIS A 80 -5.40 3.06 -4.76
CA HIS A 80 -3.97 2.80 -4.58
C HIS A 80 -3.60 1.34 -4.85
N LEU A 81 -4.45 0.39 -4.50
CA LEU A 81 -4.23 -1.04 -4.75
C LEU A 81 -4.33 -1.37 -6.24
N SER A 82 -5.32 -0.83 -6.96
CA SER A 82 -5.46 -1.07 -8.41
C SER A 82 -4.26 -0.51 -9.19
N ALA A 83 -3.75 0.66 -8.80
CA ALA A 83 -2.50 1.21 -9.32
C ALA A 83 -1.27 0.35 -8.95
N ALA A 84 -1.32 -0.34 -7.79
CA ALA A 84 -0.27 -1.24 -7.32
C ALA A 84 -0.14 -2.51 -8.13
N TYR A 85 -1.20 -2.97 -8.80
CA TYR A 85 -1.22 -4.24 -9.56
C TYR A 85 -0.03 -4.39 -10.52
N PHE A 86 0.42 -3.29 -11.12
CA PHE A 86 1.58 -3.30 -12.03
C PHE A 86 2.95 -3.22 -11.31
N LEU A 87 2.97 -2.85 -10.04
CA LEU A 87 4.18 -2.59 -9.26
C LEU A 87 4.59 -3.75 -8.35
N ILE A 88 3.64 -4.60 -7.99
CA ILE A 88 3.79 -5.77 -7.12
C ILE A 88 3.45 -7.06 -7.88
N ASN A 89 3.87 -8.21 -7.37
CA ASN A 89 3.52 -9.50 -7.97
C ASN A 89 2.07 -9.87 -7.61
N ARG A 90 1.54 -10.87 -8.32
CA ARG A 90 0.17 -11.34 -8.12
C ARG A 90 -0.08 -11.88 -6.71
N GLU A 91 0.90 -12.54 -6.11
CA GLU A 91 0.79 -13.07 -4.75
C GLU A 91 0.60 -11.94 -3.74
N ALA A 92 1.43 -10.89 -3.82
CA ALA A 92 1.32 -9.73 -2.95
C ALA A 92 -0.01 -9.01 -3.11
N PHE A 93 -0.46 -8.87 -4.35
CA PHE A 93 -1.74 -8.27 -4.66
C PHE A 93 -2.90 -9.07 -4.05
N ASN A 94 -2.94 -10.39 -4.25
CA ASN A 94 -3.99 -11.25 -3.71
C ASN A 94 -4.04 -11.18 -2.17
N THR A 95 -2.90 -11.19 -1.49
CA THR A 95 -2.91 -11.07 -0.03
C THR A 95 -3.37 -9.70 0.45
N LEU A 96 -3.08 -8.62 -0.29
CA LEU A 96 -3.64 -7.31 0.02
C LEU A 96 -5.17 -7.30 -0.15
N GLU A 97 -5.69 -7.93 -1.19
CA GLU A 97 -7.15 -8.09 -1.37
C GLU A 97 -7.78 -8.88 -0.22
N GLU A 98 -7.16 -9.98 0.21
CA GLU A 98 -7.60 -10.76 1.38
C GLU A 98 -7.66 -9.89 2.63
N ILE A 99 -6.60 -9.12 2.91
CA ILE A 99 -6.54 -8.22 4.08
C ILE A 99 -7.62 -7.14 4.00
N ILE A 100 -7.85 -6.55 2.81
CA ILE A 100 -8.94 -5.57 2.61
C ILE A 100 -10.29 -6.20 2.90
N GLN A 101 -10.52 -7.42 2.41
CA GLN A 101 -11.78 -8.12 2.65
C GLN A 101 -11.97 -8.42 4.14
N GLU A 102 -10.93 -8.90 4.83
CA GLU A 102 -10.95 -9.12 6.28
C GLU A 102 -11.28 -7.83 7.06
N VAL A 103 -10.72 -6.68 6.65
CA VAL A 103 -11.04 -5.39 7.29
C VAL A 103 -12.46 -4.91 6.97
N ARG A 104 -12.96 -5.11 5.74
CA ARG A 104 -14.36 -4.82 5.41
C ARG A 104 -15.31 -5.68 6.25
N ASP A 105 -15.01 -6.97 6.40
CA ASP A 105 -15.79 -7.89 7.22
C ASP A 105 -15.79 -7.46 8.70
N LEU A 106 -14.66 -6.95 9.19
CA LEU A 106 -14.55 -6.36 10.53
C LEU A 106 -15.44 -5.14 10.68
N ALA A 107 -15.38 -4.19 9.73
CA ALA A 107 -16.18 -2.97 9.75
C ALA A 107 -17.69 -3.30 9.74
N ASN A 108 -18.12 -4.21 8.87
CA ASN A 108 -19.51 -4.68 8.77
C ASN A 108 -19.97 -5.35 10.08
N ALA A 109 -19.12 -6.18 10.70
CA ALA A 109 -19.44 -6.83 11.97
C ALA A 109 -19.56 -5.81 13.12
N MET A 110 -18.71 -4.78 13.13
CA MET A 110 -18.78 -3.69 14.11
C MET A 110 -20.03 -2.84 13.93
N GLU A 111 -20.42 -2.53 12.69
CA GLU A 111 -21.67 -1.82 12.39
C GLU A 111 -22.90 -2.62 12.83
N SER A 112 -22.92 -3.93 12.54
CA SER A 112 -24.01 -4.83 12.96
C SER A 112 -24.12 -4.93 14.49
N ARG A 113 -22.97 -4.96 15.19
CA ARG A 113 -22.96 -4.91 16.66
C ARG A 113 -23.53 -3.60 17.16
N LEU A 114 -23.20 -2.48 16.54
CA LEU A 114 -23.66 -1.15 16.94
C LEU A 114 -25.19 -1.02 16.83
N SER A 115 -25.78 -1.51 15.73
CA SER A 115 -27.25 -1.52 15.59
C SER A 115 -27.90 -2.35 16.69
N THR A 116 -27.36 -3.55 16.97
CA THR A 116 -27.83 -4.43 18.06
C THR A 116 -27.79 -3.71 19.42
N VAL A 117 -26.69 -2.99 19.72
CA VAL A 117 -26.54 -2.24 20.97
C VAL A 117 -27.53 -1.06 21.04
N LYS A 118 -27.80 -0.39 19.93
CA LYS A 118 -28.82 0.68 19.86
C LYS A 118 -30.22 0.13 20.12
N GLU A 119 -30.56 -1.00 19.52
CA GLU A 119 -31.84 -1.69 19.75
C GLU A 119 -31.99 -2.15 21.21
N LEU A 120 -30.93 -2.72 21.80
CA LEU A 120 -30.90 -3.08 23.23
C LEU A 120 -31.18 -1.89 24.16
N LYS A 121 -30.61 -0.72 23.84
CA LYS A 121 -30.86 0.52 24.60
C LYS A 121 -32.31 1.01 24.44
N GLN A 122 -32.92 0.82 23.28
CA GLN A 122 -34.32 1.19 23.04
C GLN A 122 -35.30 0.22 23.73
N LEU A 123 -34.96 -1.07 23.79
CA LEU A 123 -35.75 -2.12 24.45
C LEU A 123 -35.56 -2.16 25.97
N GLN A 124 -34.82 -1.20 26.53
CA GLN A 124 -34.61 -1.08 27.97
C GLN A 124 -35.92 -0.78 28.75
N GLU A 125 -37.06 -0.62 28.06
CA GLU A 125 -38.37 -0.32 28.65
C GLU A 125 -39.48 -1.41 28.56
N SER A 126 -39.39 -2.51 27.77
CA SER A 126 -40.61 -3.33 27.54
C SER A 126 -40.57 -4.87 27.44
N ASN A 127 -39.44 -5.58 27.29
CA ASN A 127 -39.48 -7.05 27.23
C ASN A 127 -38.18 -7.77 27.69
N ILE A 128 -38.31 -8.89 28.41
CA ILE A 128 -37.17 -9.67 28.97
C ILE A 128 -36.67 -10.74 27.98
N GLU A 129 -37.57 -11.33 27.19
CA GLU A 129 -37.25 -12.38 26.20
C GLU A 129 -36.36 -11.80 25.08
N ASP A 130 -36.80 -10.70 24.47
CA ASP A 130 -36.10 -9.99 23.39
C ASP A 130 -34.69 -9.54 23.80
N ARG A 131 -34.48 -9.19 25.09
CA ARG A 131 -33.15 -8.85 25.63
C ARG A 131 -32.21 -10.05 25.67
N LYS A 132 -32.70 -11.25 25.98
CA LYS A 132 -31.85 -12.44 26.03
C LYS A 132 -31.37 -12.81 24.63
N GLU A 133 -32.24 -12.70 23.63
CA GLU A 133 -31.91 -12.95 22.23
C GLU A 133 -30.84 -11.97 21.73
N LEU A 134 -31.08 -10.66 21.88
CA LEU A 134 -30.12 -9.63 21.46
C LEU A 134 -28.78 -9.69 22.22
N ASN A 135 -28.77 -10.10 23.49
CA ASN A 135 -27.52 -10.28 24.25
C ASN A 135 -26.72 -11.50 23.75
N ASN A 136 -27.40 -12.57 23.30
CA ASN A 136 -26.73 -13.68 22.65
C ASN A 136 -26.16 -13.28 21.29
N GLU A 137 -26.89 -12.47 20.52
CA GLU A 137 -26.40 -11.90 19.26
C GLU A 137 -25.17 -11.01 19.49
N GLN A 138 -25.21 -10.13 20.49
CA GLN A 138 -24.07 -9.28 20.86
C GLN A 138 -22.81 -10.12 21.16
N LYS A 139 -22.93 -11.20 21.93
CA LYS A 139 -21.82 -12.13 22.20
C LYS A 139 -21.31 -12.84 20.94
N GLY A 140 -22.22 -13.15 20.01
CA GLY A 140 -21.89 -13.69 18.70
C GLY A 140 -21.02 -12.72 17.90
N TRP A 141 -21.41 -11.44 17.87
CA TRP A 141 -20.64 -10.38 17.21
C TRP A 141 -19.28 -10.15 17.86
N ASP A 142 -19.20 -10.12 19.20
CA ASP A 142 -17.92 -9.99 19.92
C ASP A 142 -16.94 -11.11 19.55
N SER A 143 -17.45 -12.34 19.45
CA SER A 143 -16.66 -13.51 19.06
C SER A 143 -16.18 -13.42 17.62
N LYS A 144 -17.04 -13.00 16.69
CA LYS A 144 -16.70 -12.78 15.27
C LYS A 144 -15.66 -11.69 15.10
N ILE A 145 -15.82 -10.56 15.78
CA ILE A 145 -14.88 -9.43 15.77
C ILE A 145 -13.49 -9.89 16.26
N GLN A 146 -13.43 -10.67 17.35
CA GLN A 146 -12.16 -11.19 17.86
C GLN A 146 -11.49 -12.16 16.89
N ALA A 147 -12.25 -13.06 16.26
CA ALA A 147 -11.69 -13.99 15.27
C ALA A 147 -11.08 -13.25 14.07
N ILE A 148 -11.75 -12.22 13.56
CA ILE A 148 -11.25 -11.40 12.45
C ILE A 148 -9.99 -10.63 12.88
N LYS A 149 -10.00 -10.01 14.06
CA LYS A 149 -8.81 -9.34 14.61
C LYS A 149 -7.62 -10.30 14.76
N GLN A 150 -7.86 -11.53 15.18
CA GLN A 150 -6.79 -12.53 15.29
C GLN A 150 -6.22 -12.94 13.92
N SER A 151 -7.06 -13.05 12.89
CA SER A 151 -6.61 -13.28 11.51
C SER A 151 -5.71 -12.14 11.02
N LEU A 152 -6.14 -10.90 11.25
CA LEU A 152 -5.41 -9.69 10.88
C LEU A 152 -4.12 -9.50 11.69
N SER A 153 -3.95 -10.18 12.84
CA SER A 153 -2.82 -9.91 13.75
C SER A 153 -1.54 -10.55 13.26
N ASN A 154 -1.68 -11.40 12.25
CA ASN A 154 -0.58 -11.99 11.54
C ASN A 154 0.07 -10.97 10.58
N THR A 155 0.53 -9.84 11.13
CA THR A 155 1.29 -8.77 10.43
C THR A 155 2.56 -9.29 9.77
N SER A 156 3.02 -10.49 10.13
CA SER A 156 4.07 -11.22 9.40
C SER A 156 3.74 -11.36 7.92
N ARG A 157 2.46 -11.56 7.54
CA ARG A 157 2.01 -11.70 6.15
C ARG A 157 2.37 -10.47 5.31
N ILE A 158 2.10 -9.27 5.83
CA ILE A 158 2.44 -8.02 5.12
C ILE A 158 3.95 -7.87 4.99
N ASN A 159 4.69 -8.07 6.08
CA ASN A 159 6.14 -7.89 6.07
C ASN A 159 6.83 -8.87 5.11
N THR A 160 6.46 -10.15 5.14
CA THR A 160 7.02 -11.19 4.26
C THR A 160 6.77 -10.88 2.79
N ILE A 161 5.59 -10.37 2.46
CA ILE A 161 5.20 -10.11 1.08
C ILE A 161 5.88 -8.84 0.53
N PHE A 162 6.08 -7.83 1.38
CA PHE A 162 6.73 -6.58 0.99
C PHE A 162 8.26 -6.62 1.11
N GLU A 163 8.85 -7.59 1.82
CA GLU A 163 10.29 -7.73 1.99
C GLU A 163 11.08 -7.67 0.65
N PRO A 164 10.67 -8.37 -0.43
CA PRO A 164 11.38 -8.29 -1.72
C PRO A 164 11.32 -6.91 -2.38
N TYR A 165 10.33 -6.10 -2.02
CA TYR A 165 10.08 -4.78 -2.57
C TYR A 165 10.72 -3.66 -1.76
N LEU A 166 10.97 -3.90 -0.46
CA LEU A 166 11.56 -2.97 0.48
C LEU A 166 13.07 -3.22 0.72
N ASP A 167 13.62 -4.39 0.36
CA ASP A 167 15.07 -4.64 0.49
C ASP A 167 15.89 -3.96 -0.63
N PHE A 168 16.59 -2.89 -0.25
CA PHE A 168 17.47 -2.12 -1.14
C PHE A 168 18.70 -2.88 -1.62
N ARG A 169 19.10 -3.99 -0.97
CA ARG A 169 20.28 -4.78 -1.37
C ARG A 169 20.10 -5.40 -2.76
N ASN A 170 18.86 -5.76 -3.11
CA ASN A 170 18.52 -6.29 -4.44
C ASN A 170 18.56 -5.22 -5.55
N LEU A 171 18.47 -3.93 -5.22
CA LEU A 171 18.45 -2.83 -6.20
C LEU A 171 19.86 -2.40 -6.66
N TYR A 172 20.89 -2.69 -5.85
CA TYR A 172 22.30 -2.35 -6.14
C TYR A 172 23.17 -3.57 -6.52
N GLY A 173 22.69 -4.80 -6.32
CA GLY A 173 23.50 -6.02 -6.42
C GLY A 173 23.84 -6.54 -7.82
N ARG A 174 23.30 -5.98 -8.92
CA ARG A 174 23.46 -6.55 -10.28
C ARG A 174 24.52 -5.87 -11.17
N ARG A 175 25.52 -5.18 -10.61
CA ARG A 175 26.61 -4.51 -11.37
C ARG A 175 28.02 -4.90 -10.91
N ARG A 176 28.24 -6.14 -10.44
CA ARG A 176 29.57 -6.67 -10.06
C ARG A 176 29.81 -8.15 -10.44
N ARG A 177 29.29 -8.62 -11.58
CA ARG A 177 29.83 -9.81 -12.25
C ARG A 177 30.07 -9.42 -13.71
N ASN A 178 31.28 -9.69 -14.21
CA ASN A 178 31.81 -9.37 -15.54
C ASN A 178 32.74 -8.14 -15.64
N ILE A 179 33.74 -8.04 -14.75
CA ILE A 179 35.08 -7.54 -15.12
C ILE A 179 36.11 -8.39 -14.37
N SER A 180 36.37 -9.58 -14.92
CA SER A 180 37.56 -10.38 -14.66
C SER A 180 37.53 -11.55 -15.63
N LYS A 181 38.12 -11.33 -16.81
CA LYS A 181 38.88 -12.29 -17.61
C LYS A 181 39.77 -11.48 -18.53
#